data_AF-A0A418MX12-F1
#
_entry.id   AF-A0A418MX12-F1
#
_cell.length_a   1.000
_cell.length_b   1.000
_cell.length_c   1.000
_cell.angle_alpha   90.00
_cell.angle_beta   90.00
_cell.angle_gamma   90.00
#
_symmetry.space_group_name_H-M   'P 1'
#
loop_
_entity.id
_entity.type
_entity.pdbx_description
1 polymer ?
#
loop_
_entity_poly.entity_id
_entity_poly.type
_entity_poly.pdbx_seq_one_letter_code
_entity_poly.pdbx_strand_id
1 'polypeptide(L)'
;MTLWDADEQVRRGLARYASVLGEQSAQTIAARIGAAREDGPDAATAAAVPFAMTWGWLLERPGLSLRDRSLALVSVDVATRAHRALREHLRLALHSGVSAEELRELLLQLGPYVGFPPTIEAREILREVLAVQPTEPSDWGLLGAPAALWRLRVVVRDVRAAAMEHARLLGFTHWRVARLDGRTVRTTMHGRACDGEILVARSTHDGVVIELVEPVSGATSFQQQLATRGPGVHDICVLDADVETTGAAVDRLRGYGVALRQTMELDGARMHWLDTRGQIGGYQLSLGAQSIWDERVNAEEHWDLTGLADPRLAYAEAPVAHLGVVVRDLEAATRAYAAIFGQGEWPVLEFDSRLGSLTDARYEGRAVPEAFVSSSAAVGGRREAQLIGGGAAGVKPATPDLRVEVIQPVNGPSRYREGFLRQRGEGVHHLYFGPVADQAGWVRLESALAERGVDRVTYGRAFDETVEYAYFATLERLGYDLEVFLHHAAIDRSRVARYVMRHR
;
A
#
# COMPACT_ATOMS: atom_id res chain seq x y z
N MET A 1 -49.08 -13.64 -20.58
CA MET A 1 -48.69 -12.31 -20.08
C MET A 1 -47.86 -12.53 -18.82
N THR A 2 -46.56 -12.76 -18.98
CA THR A 2 -45.63 -13.02 -17.87
C THR A 2 -45.41 -11.71 -17.11
N LEU A 3 -46.16 -11.52 -16.02
CA LEU A 3 -46.28 -10.23 -15.33
C LEU A 3 -45.03 -9.80 -14.55
N TRP A 4 -44.07 -10.69 -14.30
CA TRP A 4 -42.82 -10.41 -13.59
C TRP A 4 -41.86 -11.59 -13.71
N ASP A 5 -40.63 -11.37 -14.18
CA ASP A 5 -39.56 -12.38 -14.15
C ASP A 5 -38.56 -12.01 -13.06
N ALA A 6 -38.59 -12.75 -11.95
CA ALA A 6 -37.75 -12.48 -10.80
C ALA A 6 -36.26 -12.69 -11.09
N ASP A 7 -35.91 -13.67 -11.93
CA ASP A 7 -34.51 -14.01 -12.21
C ASP A 7 -33.87 -12.92 -13.09
N GLU A 8 -34.62 -12.41 -14.07
CA GLU A 8 -34.18 -11.26 -14.87
C GLU A 8 -34.01 -10.00 -14.01
N GLN A 9 -34.91 -9.76 -13.06
CA GLN A 9 -34.80 -8.60 -12.16
C GLN A 9 -33.66 -8.76 -11.15
N VAL A 10 -33.36 -9.98 -10.67
CA VAL A 10 -32.15 -10.25 -9.88
C VAL A 10 -30.91 -9.93 -10.71
N ARG A 11 -30.84 -10.39 -11.96
CA ARG A 11 -29.69 -10.15 -12.85
C ARG A 11 -29.44 -8.66 -13.09
N ARG A 12 -30.49 -7.88 -13.36
CA ARG A 12 -30.40 -6.41 -13.48
C ARG A 12 -29.99 -5.74 -12.18
N GLY A 13 -30.59 -6.19 -11.08
CA GLY A 13 -30.26 -5.70 -9.74
C GLY A 13 -28.79 -5.91 -9.41
N LEU A 14 -28.23 -7.09 -9.72
CA LEU A 14 -26.82 -7.42 -9.49
C LEU A 14 -25.89 -6.51 -10.33
N ALA A 15 -26.21 -6.28 -11.60
CA ALA A 15 -25.41 -5.40 -12.46
C ALA A 15 -25.36 -3.95 -11.93
N ARG A 16 -26.50 -3.42 -11.46
CA ARG A 16 -26.54 -2.09 -10.82
C ARG A 16 -25.83 -2.07 -9.47
N TYR A 17 -26.04 -3.11 -8.67
CA TYR A 17 -25.40 -3.23 -7.36
C TYR A 17 -23.87 -3.25 -7.51
N ALA A 18 -23.36 -3.93 -8.55
CA ALA A 18 -21.95 -3.92 -8.91
C ALA A 18 -21.46 -2.53 -9.31
N SER A 19 -22.22 -1.78 -10.12
CA SER A 19 -21.81 -0.42 -10.55
C SER A 19 -21.78 0.60 -9.41
N VAL A 20 -22.49 0.35 -8.30
CA VAL A 20 -22.61 1.28 -7.16
C VAL A 20 -21.74 0.85 -5.97
N LEU A 21 -21.66 -0.44 -5.69
CA LEU A 21 -21.05 -1.01 -4.47
C LEU A 21 -19.89 -1.98 -4.78
N GLY A 22 -19.56 -2.18 -6.04
CA GLY A 22 -18.46 -3.03 -6.50
C GLY A 22 -18.89 -4.48 -6.80
N GLU A 23 -18.13 -5.12 -7.69
CA GLU A 23 -18.40 -6.46 -8.20
C GLU A 23 -18.46 -7.52 -7.08
N GLN A 24 -17.57 -7.43 -6.10
CA GLN A 24 -17.53 -8.36 -4.95
C GLN A 24 -18.80 -8.28 -4.08
N SER A 25 -19.35 -7.07 -3.91
CA SER A 25 -20.59 -6.86 -3.16
C SER A 25 -21.78 -7.49 -3.89
N ALA A 26 -21.83 -7.39 -5.22
CA ALA A 26 -22.83 -8.06 -6.04
C ALA A 26 -22.70 -9.59 -5.99
N GLN A 27 -21.48 -10.12 -6.09
CA GLN A 27 -21.21 -11.55 -5.97
C GLN A 27 -21.66 -12.13 -4.62
N THR A 28 -21.50 -11.37 -3.52
CA THR A 28 -21.98 -11.75 -2.19
C THR A 28 -23.50 -11.89 -2.15
N ILE A 29 -24.23 -10.97 -2.79
CA ILE A 29 -25.69 -11.07 -2.90
C ILE A 29 -26.10 -12.25 -3.79
N ALA A 30 -25.43 -12.44 -4.92
CA ALA A 30 -25.67 -13.57 -5.82
C ALA A 30 -25.46 -14.91 -5.11
N ALA A 31 -24.38 -15.04 -4.32
CA ALA A 31 -24.09 -16.22 -3.53
C ALA A 31 -25.15 -16.47 -2.44
N ARG A 32 -25.63 -15.43 -1.75
CA ARG A 32 -26.72 -15.56 -0.77
C ARG A 32 -28.02 -16.02 -1.41
N ILE A 33 -28.37 -15.47 -2.57
CA ILE A 33 -29.55 -15.90 -3.33
C ILE A 33 -29.36 -17.36 -3.82
N GLY A 34 -28.15 -17.74 -4.23
CA GLY A 34 -27.79 -19.10 -4.62
C GLY A 34 -27.94 -20.09 -3.47
N ALA A 35 -27.35 -19.81 -2.32
CA ALA A 35 -27.45 -20.64 -1.12
C ALA A 35 -28.92 -20.81 -0.66
N ALA A 36 -29.70 -19.73 -0.68
CA ALA A 36 -31.12 -19.79 -0.34
C ALA A 36 -31.94 -20.67 -1.30
N ARG A 37 -31.46 -20.92 -2.53
CA ARG A 37 -32.10 -21.89 -3.45
C ARG A 37 -31.85 -23.33 -3.04
N GLU A 38 -30.71 -23.62 -2.43
CA GLU A 38 -30.39 -24.95 -1.89
C GLU A 38 -31.28 -25.28 -0.68
N ASP A 39 -31.65 -24.27 0.11
CA ASP A 39 -32.53 -24.40 1.28
C ASP A 39 -34.02 -24.59 0.93
N GLY A 40 -34.41 -24.40 -0.33
CA GLY A 40 -35.77 -24.64 -0.85
C GLY A 40 -36.48 -23.41 -1.44
N PRO A 41 -37.67 -23.59 -2.03
CA PRO A 41 -38.35 -22.56 -2.84
C PRO A 41 -38.78 -21.33 -2.04
N ASP A 42 -39.15 -21.50 -0.76
CA ASP A 42 -39.58 -20.38 0.09
C ASP A 42 -38.38 -19.50 0.49
N ALA A 43 -37.24 -20.12 0.82
CA ALA A 43 -36.00 -19.42 1.12
C ALA A 43 -35.47 -18.67 -0.12
N ALA A 44 -35.49 -19.33 -1.28
CA ALA A 44 -35.15 -18.71 -2.56
C ALA A 44 -35.99 -17.46 -2.84
N THR A 45 -37.30 -17.56 -2.63
CA THR A 45 -38.25 -16.45 -2.84
C THR A 45 -37.97 -15.31 -1.86
N ALA A 46 -37.77 -15.62 -0.58
CA ALA A 46 -37.49 -14.64 0.48
C ALA A 46 -36.18 -13.87 0.24
N ALA A 47 -35.17 -14.50 -0.36
CA ALA A 47 -33.90 -13.84 -0.68
C ALA A 47 -33.95 -13.07 -2.02
N ALA A 48 -34.50 -13.67 -3.08
CA ALA A 48 -34.46 -13.13 -4.43
C ALA A 48 -35.45 -11.99 -4.65
N VAL A 49 -36.69 -12.11 -4.15
CA VAL A 49 -37.77 -11.16 -4.46
C VAL A 49 -37.49 -9.76 -3.90
N PRO A 50 -37.07 -9.57 -2.63
CA PRO A 50 -36.77 -8.23 -2.12
C PRO A 50 -35.67 -7.54 -2.92
N PHE A 51 -34.61 -8.27 -3.29
CA PHE A 51 -33.51 -7.73 -4.08
C PHE A 51 -33.93 -7.37 -5.51
N ALA A 52 -34.63 -8.28 -6.19
CA ALA A 52 -35.21 -8.05 -7.52
C ALA A 52 -36.13 -6.83 -7.54
N MET A 53 -36.98 -6.70 -6.52
CA MET A 53 -37.91 -5.58 -6.38
C MET A 53 -37.17 -4.26 -6.15
N THR A 54 -36.22 -4.24 -5.22
CA THR A 54 -35.55 -3.00 -4.81
C THR A 54 -34.47 -2.55 -5.79
N TRP A 55 -33.51 -3.41 -6.10
CA TRP A 55 -32.35 -3.07 -6.93
C TRP A 55 -32.56 -3.31 -8.41
N GLY A 56 -33.39 -4.29 -8.79
CA GLY A 56 -33.72 -4.59 -10.18
C GLY A 56 -34.73 -3.61 -10.76
N TRP A 57 -35.95 -3.66 -10.23
CA TRP A 57 -37.09 -2.98 -10.83
C TRP A 57 -37.36 -1.57 -10.32
N LEU A 58 -37.44 -1.38 -9.00
CA LEU A 58 -37.95 -0.13 -8.42
C LEU A 58 -37.08 1.06 -8.80
N LEU A 59 -35.76 0.88 -8.86
CA LEU A 59 -34.80 1.91 -9.29
C LEU A 59 -34.86 2.24 -10.78
N GLU A 60 -35.41 1.36 -11.64
CA GLU A 60 -35.59 1.59 -13.09
C GLU A 60 -36.94 2.18 -13.46
N ARG A 61 -37.89 2.21 -12.52
CA ARG A 61 -39.26 2.60 -12.86
C ARG A 61 -39.29 4.04 -13.39
N PRO A 62 -40.03 4.28 -14.48
CA PRO A 62 -40.27 5.65 -14.94
C PRO A 62 -41.05 6.43 -13.87
N GLY A 63 -40.89 7.75 -13.86
CA GLY A 63 -41.63 8.68 -13.00
C GLY A 63 -40.80 9.37 -11.91
N LEU A 64 -39.71 8.75 -11.46
CA LEU A 64 -38.70 9.41 -10.62
C LEU A 64 -37.31 9.06 -11.12
N SER A 65 -36.44 10.07 -11.19
CA SER A 65 -35.03 9.87 -11.55
C SER A 65 -34.32 9.03 -10.49
N LEU A 66 -33.21 8.37 -10.86
CA LEU A 66 -32.40 7.63 -9.90
C LEU A 66 -31.89 8.56 -8.78
N ARG A 67 -31.56 9.81 -9.13
CA ARG A 67 -31.18 10.88 -8.20
C ARG A 67 -32.25 11.09 -7.12
N ASP A 68 -33.50 11.31 -7.53
CA ASP A 68 -34.59 11.62 -6.60
C ASP A 68 -34.99 10.39 -5.77
N ARG A 69 -34.92 9.19 -6.36
CA ARG A 69 -35.13 7.94 -5.62
C ARG A 69 -34.08 7.74 -4.52
N SER A 70 -32.82 8.02 -4.81
CA SER A 70 -31.74 7.88 -3.83
C SER A 70 -31.90 8.87 -2.66
N LEU A 71 -32.31 10.12 -2.91
CA LEU A 71 -32.61 11.09 -1.85
C LEU A 71 -33.77 10.61 -0.95
N ALA A 72 -34.80 10.01 -1.55
CA ALA A 72 -35.91 9.44 -0.79
C ALA A 72 -35.46 8.25 0.09
N LEU A 73 -34.63 7.35 -0.45
CA LEU A 73 -34.07 6.21 0.28
C LEU A 73 -33.21 6.67 1.45
N VAL A 74 -32.28 7.61 1.22
CA VAL A 74 -31.45 8.20 2.29
C VAL A 74 -32.34 8.80 3.39
N SER A 75 -33.39 9.55 3.01
CA SER A 75 -34.29 10.16 3.98
C SER A 75 -35.01 9.13 4.85
N VAL A 76 -35.47 8.02 4.25
CA VAL A 76 -36.11 6.92 4.96
C VAL A 76 -35.11 6.23 5.89
N ASP A 77 -33.91 5.91 5.42
CA ASP A 77 -32.91 5.22 6.22
C ASP A 77 -32.47 6.03 7.44
N VAL A 78 -32.37 7.36 7.30
CA VAL A 78 -32.09 8.26 8.42
C VAL A 78 -33.25 8.23 9.42
N ALA A 79 -34.49 8.33 8.94
CA ALA A 79 -35.67 8.30 9.81
C ALA A 79 -35.82 6.97 10.57
N THR A 80 -35.47 5.84 9.93
CA THR A 80 -35.57 4.50 10.54
C THR A 80 -34.28 4.04 11.21
N ARG A 81 -33.22 4.87 11.22
CA ARG A 81 -31.87 4.50 11.69
C ARG A 81 -31.32 3.21 11.05
N ALA A 82 -31.63 2.97 9.79
CA ALA A 82 -31.15 1.81 9.05
C ALA A 82 -29.70 2.02 8.59
N HIS A 83 -28.74 2.14 9.53
CA HIS A 83 -27.36 2.56 9.24
C HIS A 83 -26.62 1.69 8.21
N ARG A 84 -26.98 0.42 8.09
CA ARG A 84 -26.43 -0.48 7.06
C ARG A 84 -26.92 -0.06 5.67
N ALA A 85 -28.23 0.07 5.50
CA ALA A 85 -28.85 0.52 4.24
C ALA A 85 -28.42 1.96 3.90
N LEU A 86 -28.31 2.84 4.90
CA LEU A 86 -27.85 4.21 4.73
C LEU A 86 -26.50 4.30 4.03
N ARG A 87 -25.53 3.44 4.38
CA ARG A 87 -24.21 3.42 3.72
C ARG A 87 -24.31 3.07 2.23
N GLU A 88 -25.17 2.11 1.91
CA GLU A 88 -25.40 1.66 0.53
C GLU A 88 -26.13 2.74 -0.28
N HIS A 89 -27.18 3.34 0.29
CA HIS A 89 -27.98 4.34 -0.39
C HIS A 89 -27.31 5.72 -0.47
N LEU A 90 -26.39 6.06 0.44
CA LEU A 90 -25.53 7.24 0.28
C LEU A 90 -24.57 7.08 -0.91
N ARG A 91 -24.00 5.88 -1.11
CA ARG A 91 -23.18 5.58 -2.31
C ARG A 91 -24.04 5.61 -3.58
N LEU A 92 -25.26 5.07 -3.53
CA LEU A 92 -26.21 5.14 -4.64
C LEU A 92 -26.58 6.60 -4.97
N ALA A 93 -26.77 7.46 -3.96
CA ALA A 93 -27.05 8.87 -4.16
C ALA A 93 -25.90 9.58 -4.87
N LEU A 94 -24.67 9.37 -4.40
CA LEU A 94 -23.46 9.92 -5.03
C LEU A 94 -23.31 9.43 -6.48
N HIS A 95 -23.46 8.12 -6.72
CA HIS A 95 -23.42 7.52 -8.06
C HIS A 95 -24.50 8.08 -9.00
N SER A 96 -25.66 8.46 -8.46
CA SER A 96 -26.76 9.03 -9.23
C SER A 96 -26.63 10.54 -9.52
N GLY A 97 -25.52 11.16 -9.12
CA GLY A 97 -25.24 12.58 -9.34
C GLY A 97 -25.73 13.52 -8.24
N VAL A 98 -26.12 13.00 -7.05
CA VAL A 98 -26.30 13.84 -5.87
C VAL A 98 -24.93 14.21 -5.31
N SER A 99 -24.65 15.49 -5.16
CA SER A 99 -23.39 15.96 -4.58
C SER A 99 -23.31 15.71 -3.07
N ALA A 100 -22.09 15.63 -2.54
CA ALA A 100 -21.86 15.58 -1.10
C ALA A 100 -22.49 16.77 -0.35
N GLU A 101 -22.56 17.94 -1.00
CA GLU A 101 -23.16 19.14 -0.41
C GLU A 101 -24.68 19.04 -0.34
N GLU A 102 -25.32 18.55 -1.40
CA GLU A 102 -26.77 18.26 -1.38
C GLU A 102 -27.13 17.21 -0.33
N LEU A 103 -26.27 16.21 -0.09
CA LEU A 103 -26.46 15.25 1.00
C LEU A 103 -26.30 15.88 2.38
N ARG A 104 -25.34 16.79 2.57
CA ARG A 104 -25.23 17.55 3.84
C ARG A 104 -26.46 18.41 4.08
N GLU A 105 -26.94 19.10 3.05
CA GLU A 105 -28.13 19.94 3.11
C GLU A 105 -29.38 19.10 3.39
N LEU A 106 -29.51 17.92 2.78
CA LEU A 106 -30.57 16.98 3.10
C LEU A 106 -30.56 16.59 4.58
N LEU A 107 -29.40 16.22 5.14
CA LEU A 107 -29.29 15.83 6.55
C LEU A 107 -29.61 16.99 7.51
N LEU A 108 -29.29 18.23 7.12
CA LEU A 108 -29.72 19.41 7.87
C LEU A 108 -31.24 19.60 7.80
N GLN A 109 -31.82 19.49 6.60
CA GLN A 109 -33.25 19.61 6.36
C GLN A 109 -34.07 18.57 7.14
N LEU A 110 -33.56 17.35 7.30
CA LEU A 110 -34.24 16.29 8.02
C LEU A 110 -34.29 16.52 9.54
N GLY A 111 -33.34 17.28 10.11
CA GLY A 111 -33.16 17.44 11.56
C GLY A 111 -34.45 17.82 12.32
N PRO A 112 -35.21 18.83 11.89
CA PRO A 112 -36.47 19.20 12.52
C PRO A 112 -37.58 18.13 12.46
N TYR A 113 -37.54 17.21 11.49
CA TYR A 113 -38.62 16.25 11.24
C TYR A 113 -38.34 14.87 11.84
N VAL A 114 -37.08 14.42 11.79
CA VAL A 114 -36.67 13.09 12.28
C VAL A 114 -35.87 13.16 13.58
N GLY A 115 -35.48 14.37 14.01
CA GLY A 115 -34.64 14.63 15.17
C GLY A 115 -33.17 14.82 14.81
N PHE A 116 -32.47 15.62 15.62
CA PHE A 116 -31.03 15.87 15.45
C PHE A 116 -30.12 14.66 15.74
N PRO A 117 -30.40 13.76 16.71
CA PRO A 117 -29.51 12.61 16.94
C PRO A 117 -29.38 11.67 15.73
N PRO A 118 -30.46 11.23 15.05
CA PRO A 118 -30.34 10.44 13.82
C PRO A 118 -29.59 11.15 12.69
N THR A 119 -29.77 12.47 12.52
CA THR A 119 -29.08 13.21 11.47
C THR A 119 -27.60 13.44 11.78
N ILE A 120 -27.22 13.59 13.06
CA ILE A 120 -25.82 13.61 13.49
C ILE A 120 -25.15 12.27 13.20
N GLU A 121 -25.78 11.14 13.59
CA GLU A 121 -25.29 9.79 13.27
C GLU A 121 -25.15 9.60 11.74
N ALA A 122 -26.13 10.05 10.96
CA ALA A 122 -26.08 10.00 9.51
C ALA A 122 -24.97 10.86 8.91
N ARG A 123 -24.63 12.01 9.53
CA ARG A 123 -23.50 12.84 9.12
C ARG A 123 -22.16 12.14 9.36
N GLU A 124 -22.00 11.39 10.44
CA GLU A 124 -20.83 10.53 10.65
C GLU A 124 -20.70 9.49 9.55
N ILE A 125 -21.79 8.80 9.24
CA ILE A 125 -21.84 7.78 8.19
C ILE A 125 -21.55 8.40 6.83
N LEU A 126 -22.07 9.60 6.53
CA LEU A 126 -21.74 10.33 5.31
C LEU A 126 -20.24 10.66 5.25
N ARG A 127 -19.63 11.08 6.38
CA ARG A 127 -18.17 11.29 6.43
C ARG A 127 -17.39 10.03 6.12
N GLU A 128 -17.78 8.88 6.69
CA GLU A 128 -17.18 7.58 6.38
C GLU A 128 -17.30 7.25 4.88
N VAL A 129 -18.48 7.44 4.30
CA VAL A 129 -18.74 7.16 2.87
C VAL A 129 -17.92 8.08 1.97
N LEU A 130 -17.82 9.37 2.30
CA LEU A 130 -17.05 10.35 1.53
C LEU A 130 -15.53 10.15 1.65
N ALA A 131 -15.03 9.68 2.78
CA ALA A 131 -13.63 9.29 2.93
C ALA A 131 -13.24 8.11 2.01
N VAL A 132 -14.24 7.37 1.50
CA VAL A 132 -14.09 6.17 0.66
C VAL A 132 -14.52 6.42 -0.80
N GLN A 133 -14.73 7.67 -1.22
CA GLN A 133 -15.01 7.95 -2.64
C GLN A 133 -13.69 8.12 -3.42
N PRO A 134 -13.33 7.20 -4.34
CA PRO A 134 -12.33 7.52 -5.34
C PRO A 134 -12.93 8.61 -6.24
N THR A 135 -12.32 9.79 -6.27
CA THR A 135 -12.48 10.71 -7.41
C THR A 135 -12.14 9.90 -8.65
N GLU A 136 -13.07 9.80 -9.63
CA GLU A 136 -12.92 9.10 -10.93
C GLU A 136 -11.48 8.64 -11.13
N PRO A 137 -11.15 7.37 -10.80
CA PRO A 137 -9.78 6.95 -10.86
C PRO A 137 -9.42 6.99 -12.33
N SER A 138 -8.51 7.90 -12.68
CA SER A 138 -7.55 7.54 -13.71
C SER A 138 -7.03 6.13 -13.40
N ASP A 139 -6.58 5.38 -14.40
CA ASP A 139 -5.86 4.10 -14.19
C ASP A 139 -4.72 4.19 -13.14
N TRP A 140 -4.38 5.39 -12.71
CA TRP A 140 -3.31 5.77 -11.79
C TRP A 140 -3.79 6.29 -10.42
N GLY A 141 -5.07 6.14 -10.08
CA GLY A 141 -5.64 6.53 -8.79
C GLY A 141 -5.49 8.01 -8.48
N LEU A 142 -5.26 8.35 -7.20
CA LEU A 142 -5.08 9.73 -6.74
C LEU A 142 -3.78 10.36 -7.22
N LEU A 143 -2.78 9.57 -7.62
CA LEU A 143 -1.57 10.13 -8.26
C LEU A 143 -1.90 10.74 -9.62
N GLY A 144 -2.86 10.19 -10.37
CA GLY A 144 -3.28 10.73 -11.68
C GLY A 144 -2.25 10.59 -12.80
N ALA A 145 -1.14 9.91 -12.54
CA ALA A 145 -0.05 9.64 -13.48
C ALA A 145 0.66 8.33 -13.09
N PRO A 146 1.30 7.62 -14.04
CA PRO A 146 2.05 6.41 -13.75
C PRO A 146 3.05 6.61 -12.61
N ALA A 147 3.09 5.66 -11.69
CA ALA A 147 3.97 5.71 -10.53
C ALA A 147 5.05 4.64 -10.65
N ALA A 148 6.29 4.99 -10.38
CA ALA A 148 7.43 4.08 -10.40
C ALA A 148 8.31 4.31 -9.18
N LEU A 149 9.05 3.29 -8.75
CA LEU A 149 10.04 3.49 -7.69
C LEU A 149 11.21 4.31 -8.23
N TRP A 150 11.18 5.63 -8.01
CA TRP A 150 12.26 6.53 -8.43
C TRP A 150 13.39 6.57 -7.42
N ARG A 151 13.03 6.55 -6.13
CA ARG A 151 13.99 6.65 -5.03
C ARG A 151 13.42 6.08 -3.75
N LEU A 152 14.23 5.28 -3.06
CA LEU A 152 14.02 4.92 -1.67
C LEU A 152 14.86 5.85 -0.79
N ARG A 153 14.21 6.58 0.12
CA ARG A 153 14.91 7.48 1.04
C ARG A 153 14.96 6.89 2.44
N VAL A 154 16.16 6.72 2.96
CA VAL A 154 16.41 6.17 4.29
C VAL A 154 16.98 7.25 5.18
N VAL A 155 16.32 7.53 6.29
CA VAL A 155 16.86 8.43 7.31
C VAL A 155 17.81 7.66 8.19
N VAL A 156 18.99 8.22 8.41
CA VAL A 156 20.10 7.61 9.16
C VAL A 156 20.69 8.59 10.16
N ARG A 157 21.42 8.09 11.15
CA ARG A 157 22.14 8.93 12.14
C ARG A 157 23.49 9.41 11.64
N ASP A 158 24.12 8.61 10.79
CA ASP A 158 25.43 8.86 10.21
C ASP A 158 25.39 8.38 8.76
N VAL A 159 25.39 9.33 7.83
CA VAL A 159 25.27 9.06 6.40
C VAL A 159 26.47 8.29 5.85
N ARG A 160 27.68 8.53 6.40
CA ARG A 160 28.90 7.89 5.94
C ARG A 160 28.97 6.43 6.39
N ALA A 161 28.67 6.18 7.66
CA ALA A 161 28.60 4.83 8.20
C ALA A 161 27.55 4.00 7.45
N ALA A 162 26.36 4.56 7.23
CA ALA A 162 25.32 3.89 6.46
C ALA A 162 25.74 3.62 5.01
N ALA A 163 26.38 4.56 4.31
CA ALA A 163 26.89 4.35 2.95
C ALA A 163 27.91 3.20 2.87
N MET A 164 28.80 3.10 3.87
CA MET A 164 29.76 1.99 3.98
C MET A 164 29.07 0.65 4.19
N GLU A 165 28.00 0.59 4.99
CA GLU A 165 27.20 -0.62 5.18
C GLU A 165 26.45 -1.04 3.91
N HIS A 166 25.87 -0.09 3.18
CA HIS A 166 25.23 -0.36 1.89
C HIS A 166 26.25 -0.84 0.84
N ALA A 167 27.48 -0.30 0.83
CA ALA A 167 28.55 -0.80 -0.03
C ALA A 167 28.94 -2.24 0.33
N ARG A 168 29.11 -2.53 1.63
CA ARG A 168 29.53 -3.85 2.15
C ARG A 168 28.51 -4.95 1.93
N LEU A 169 27.22 -4.63 2.03
CA LEU A 169 26.15 -5.61 2.06
C LEU A 169 25.39 -5.72 0.73
N LEU A 170 25.32 -4.62 -0.02
CA LEU A 170 24.46 -4.50 -1.20
C LEU A 170 25.17 -3.96 -2.45
N GLY A 171 26.45 -3.60 -2.38
CA GLY A 171 27.20 -3.16 -3.56
C GLY A 171 26.92 -1.73 -4.03
N PHE A 172 26.25 -0.90 -3.22
CA PHE A 172 26.13 0.54 -3.47
C PHE A 172 27.46 1.23 -3.13
N THR A 173 28.37 1.26 -4.08
CA THR A 173 29.77 1.64 -3.85
C THR A 173 30.10 3.09 -4.20
N HIS A 174 29.31 3.73 -5.07
CA HIS A 174 29.58 5.08 -5.54
C HIS A 174 28.50 6.03 -5.00
N TRP A 175 28.90 6.99 -4.17
CA TRP A 175 27.97 7.92 -3.53
C TRP A 175 28.26 9.36 -3.93
N ARG A 176 27.22 10.11 -4.28
CA ARG A 176 27.25 11.57 -4.46
C ARG A 176 26.66 12.21 -3.21
N VAL A 177 27.37 13.16 -2.63
CA VAL A 177 27.01 13.71 -1.32
C VAL A 177 26.88 15.22 -1.39
N ALA A 178 25.82 15.73 -0.78
CA ALA A 178 25.53 17.15 -0.74
C ALA A 178 25.00 17.56 0.63
N ARG A 179 25.27 18.80 1.01
CA ARG A 179 24.67 19.45 2.17
C ARG A 179 23.56 20.39 1.70
N LEU A 180 22.37 20.24 2.27
CA LEU A 180 21.22 21.10 2.00
C LEU A 180 20.87 21.86 3.27
N ASP A 181 20.87 23.19 3.20
CA ASP A 181 20.61 24.10 4.31
C ASP A 181 19.76 25.29 3.84
N GLY A 182 19.43 26.22 4.75
CA GLY A 182 18.61 27.39 4.42
C GLY A 182 19.22 28.36 3.40
N ARG A 183 20.50 28.20 3.02
CA ARG A 183 21.16 29.00 1.97
C ARG A 183 20.93 28.38 0.59
N THR A 184 20.87 27.06 0.51
CA THR A 184 20.70 26.33 -0.75
C THR A 184 19.25 25.96 -1.02
N VAL A 185 18.48 25.63 0.03
CA VAL A 185 17.13 25.11 -0.09
C VAL A 185 16.16 25.85 0.81
N ARG A 186 15.02 26.26 0.25
CA ARG A 186 13.90 26.77 1.06
C ARG A 186 13.06 25.59 1.54
N THR A 187 13.09 25.34 2.85
CA THR A 187 12.30 24.27 3.48
C THR A 187 11.07 24.84 4.18
N THR A 188 9.94 24.16 4.04
CA THR A 188 8.70 24.47 4.76
C THR A 188 8.18 23.20 5.40
N MET A 189 7.89 23.26 6.70
CA MET A 189 7.26 22.20 7.49
C MET A 189 5.89 22.67 7.97
N HIS A 190 4.85 21.91 7.65
CA HIS A 190 3.45 22.20 8.01
C HIS A 190 3.03 23.63 7.60
N GLY A 191 3.46 24.06 6.41
CA GLY A 191 3.17 25.39 5.87
C GLY A 191 3.98 26.53 6.49
N ARG A 192 4.94 26.26 7.39
CA ARG A 192 5.81 27.26 7.99
C ARG A 192 7.25 27.08 7.53
N ALA A 193 7.92 28.17 7.17
CA ALA A 193 9.33 28.14 6.82
C ALA A 193 10.16 27.62 8.01
N CYS A 194 11.18 26.81 7.71
CA CYS A 194 12.15 26.32 8.67
C CYS A 194 13.55 26.27 8.06
N ASP A 195 14.56 26.32 8.92
CA ASP A 195 15.99 26.33 8.62
C ASP A 195 16.63 24.95 8.75
N GLY A 196 15.86 23.91 8.39
CA GLY A 196 16.32 22.52 8.45
C GLY A 196 17.55 22.27 7.60
N GLU A 197 18.54 21.62 8.19
CA GLU A 197 19.81 21.26 7.57
C GLU A 197 19.95 19.74 7.50
N ILE A 198 20.31 19.23 6.33
CA ILE A 198 20.48 17.80 6.08
C ILE A 198 21.74 17.51 5.26
N LEU A 199 22.35 16.37 5.51
CA LEU A 199 23.28 15.73 4.60
C LEU A 199 22.53 14.67 3.79
N VAL A 200 22.71 14.67 2.48
CA VAL A 200 22.16 13.65 1.59
C VAL A 200 23.31 12.94 0.90
N ALA A 201 23.32 11.61 0.93
CA ALA A 201 24.20 10.78 0.11
C ALA A 201 23.35 9.88 -0.77
N ARG A 202 23.62 9.91 -2.08
CA ARG A 202 22.87 9.13 -3.06
C ARG A 202 23.75 8.16 -3.79
N SER A 203 23.26 6.94 -3.96
CA SER A 203 23.88 5.93 -4.80
C SER A 203 22.83 5.24 -5.66
N THR A 204 23.25 4.86 -6.86
CA THR A 204 22.42 4.12 -7.81
C THR A 204 23.09 2.80 -8.10
N HIS A 205 22.34 1.71 -8.05
CA HIS A 205 22.79 0.37 -8.37
C HIS A 205 21.67 -0.36 -9.13
N ASP A 206 21.95 -0.84 -10.34
CA ASP A 206 20.98 -1.52 -11.21
C ASP A 206 19.59 -0.85 -11.34
N GLY A 207 19.57 0.47 -11.48
CA GLY A 207 18.34 1.24 -11.65
C GLY A 207 17.57 1.51 -10.35
N VAL A 208 18.04 1.01 -9.21
CA VAL A 208 17.54 1.36 -7.88
C VAL A 208 18.34 2.54 -7.35
N VAL A 209 17.65 3.58 -6.90
CA VAL A 209 18.26 4.74 -6.24
C VAL A 209 17.98 4.69 -4.74
N ILE A 210 19.06 4.62 -3.96
CA ILE A 210 18.99 4.81 -2.50
C ILE A 210 19.55 6.20 -2.19
N GLU A 211 18.79 6.97 -1.41
CA GLU A 211 19.28 8.21 -0.81
C GLU A 211 19.23 8.11 0.70
N LEU A 212 20.40 8.24 1.30
CA LEU A 212 20.59 8.31 2.74
C LEU A 212 20.49 9.76 3.16
N VAL A 213 19.71 10.03 4.21
CA VAL A 213 19.52 11.37 4.74
C VAL A 213 19.86 11.40 6.23
N GLU A 214 20.86 12.19 6.57
CA GLU A 214 21.19 12.52 7.94
C GLU A 214 20.70 13.94 8.22
N PRO A 215 19.68 14.12 9.07
CA PRO A 215 19.29 15.44 9.53
C PRO A 215 20.31 15.95 10.55
N VAL A 216 20.85 17.14 10.29
CA VAL A 216 21.92 17.74 11.08
C VAL A 216 21.37 18.70 12.12
N SER A 217 20.49 19.59 11.69
CA SER A 217 19.90 20.61 12.55
C SER A 217 18.56 21.13 12.01
N GLY A 218 17.85 21.90 12.83
CA GLY A 218 16.58 22.51 12.44
C GLY A 218 15.42 21.51 12.28
N ALA A 219 14.24 22.05 11.98
CA ALA A 219 13.03 21.26 11.86
C ALA A 219 12.90 20.66 10.44
N THR A 220 12.89 19.34 10.32
CA THR A 220 12.56 18.60 9.10
C THR A 220 11.73 17.37 9.43
N SER A 221 11.03 16.79 8.43
CA SER A 221 10.35 15.51 8.59
C SER A 221 11.35 14.37 8.85
N PHE A 222 12.58 14.50 8.34
CA PHE A 222 13.68 13.57 8.58
C PHE A 222 14.11 13.59 10.06
N GLN A 223 14.29 14.78 10.64
CA GLN A 223 14.57 14.95 12.07
C GLN A 223 13.43 14.38 12.92
N GLN A 224 12.18 14.64 12.52
CA GLN A 224 11.01 14.11 13.21
C GLN A 224 10.98 12.57 13.19
N GLN A 225 11.33 11.94 12.06
CA GLN A 225 11.44 10.48 11.98
C GLN A 225 12.49 9.94 12.93
N LEU A 226 13.71 10.50 12.92
CA LEU A 226 14.76 10.05 13.84
C LEU A 226 14.35 10.15 15.31
N ALA A 227 13.67 11.25 15.67
CA ALA A 227 13.21 11.48 17.03
C ALA A 227 12.08 10.54 17.47
N THR A 228 11.23 10.07 16.54
CA THR A 228 10.01 9.32 16.88
C THR A 228 10.05 7.84 16.56
N ARG A 229 10.83 7.43 15.54
CA ARG A 229 10.90 6.05 15.03
C ARG A 229 12.33 5.54 14.82
N GLY A 230 13.32 6.41 14.98
CA GLY A 230 14.72 6.11 14.71
C GLY A 230 15.04 6.03 13.21
N PRO A 231 16.22 5.48 12.85
CA PRO A 231 16.62 5.26 11.46
C PRO A 231 15.68 4.31 10.74
N GLY A 232 15.50 4.50 9.43
CA GLY A 232 14.66 3.64 8.61
C GLY A 232 14.20 4.30 7.32
N VAL A 233 13.46 3.57 6.50
CA VAL A 233 12.82 4.14 5.29
C VAL A 233 11.87 5.26 5.72
N HIS A 234 12.06 6.46 5.16
CA HIS A 234 11.25 7.64 5.44
C HIS A 234 10.18 7.86 4.39
N ASP A 235 10.59 7.84 3.13
CA ASP A 235 9.68 8.00 2.02
C ASP A 235 10.13 7.22 0.80
N ILE A 236 9.15 7.01 -0.07
CA ILE A 236 9.37 6.51 -1.41
C ILE A 236 8.96 7.62 -2.38
N CYS A 237 9.87 7.96 -3.28
CA CYS A 237 9.52 8.82 -4.40
C CYS A 237 8.86 7.99 -5.49
N VAL A 238 7.63 8.36 -5.84
CA VAL A 238 6.81 7.59 -6.76
C VAL A 238 6.45 8.32 -8.05
N LEU A 239 6.68 9.63 -8.10
CA LEU A 239 6.33 10.47 -9.25
C LEU A 239 7.41 11.52 -9.50
N ASP A 240 8.07 11.43 -10.65
CA ASP A 240 8.87 12.49 -11.25
C ASP A 240 8.04 13.20 -12.32
N ALA A 241 7.58 14.41 -12.04
CA ALA A 241 6.67 15.13 -12.93
C ALA A 241 6.83 16.65 -12.83
N ASP A 242 6.23 17.37 -13.79
CA ASP A 242 6.18 18.82 -13.76
C ASP A 242 5.34 19.38 -12.59
N VAL A 243 5.42 20.70 -12.42
CA VAL A 243 4.76 21.41 -11.31
C VAL A 243 3.24 21.26 -11.34
N GLU A 244 2.64 21.25 -12.54
CA GLU A 244 1.19 21.16 -12.70
C GLU A 244 0.67 19.77 -12.31
N THR A 245 1.29 18.72 -12.87
CA THR A 245 0.97 17.32 -12.59
C THR A 245 1.20 17.00 -11.11
N THR A 246 2.32 17.45 -10.55
CA THR A 246 2.63 17.29 -9.13
C THR A 246 1.60 18.01 -8.26
N GLY A 247 1.25 19.26 -8.60
CA GLY A 247 0.26 20.05 -7.87
C GLY A 247 -1.11 19.37 -7.83
N ALA A 248 -1.57 18.89 -8.99
CA ALA A 248 -2.84 18.16 -9.10
C ALA A 248 -2.86 16.86 -8.28
N ALA A 249 -1.75 16.10 -8.27
CA ALA A 249 -1.61 14.90 -7.44
C ALA A 249 -1.65 15.22 -5.94
N VAL A 250 -0.93 16.27 -5.52
CA VAL A 250 -0.94 16.76 -4.14
C VAL A 250 -2.35 17.17 -3.71
N ASP A 251 -3.09 17.88 -4.55
CA ASP A 251 -4.44 18.33 -4.23
C ASP A 251 -5.44 17.16 -4.09
N ARG A 252 -5.37 16.17 -4.99
CA ARG A 252 -6.16 14.94 -4.87
C ARG A 252 -5.85 14.18 -3.58
N LEU A 253 -4.57 13.98 -3.27
CA LEU A 253 -4.15 13.30 -2.04
C LEU A 253 -4.61 14.06 -0.77
N ARG A 254 -4.55 15.41 -0.79
CA ARG A 254 -5.09 16.23 0.30
C ARG A 254 -6.60 16.11 0.43
N GLY A 255 -7.33 16.06 -0.68
CA GLY A 255 -8.77 15.77 -0.71
C GLY A 255 -9.12 14.41 -0.09
N TYR A 256 -8.23 13.42 -0.25
CA TYR A 256 -8.31 12.09 0.38
C TYR A 256 -7.88 12.07 1.86
N GLY A 257 -7.44 13.20 2.43
CA GLY A 257 -7.03 13.30 3.82
C GLY A 257 -5.54 13.03 4.09
N VAL A 258 -4.70 12.98 3.06
CA VAL A 258 -3.24 12.90 3.19
C VAL A 258 -2.67 14.31 3.37
N ALA A 259 -2.03 14.57 4.50
CA ALA A 259 -1.50 15.90 4.80
C ALA A 259 -0.17 16.16 4.09
N LEU A 260 0.01 17.35 3.49
CA LEU A 260 1.32 17.82 3.05
C LEU A 260 2.18 18.19 4.27
N ARG A 261 3.29 17.48 4.48
CA ARG A 261 4.14 17.64 5.67
C ARG A 261 5.28 18.59 5.46
N GLN A 262 6.02 18.37 4.38
CA GLN A 262 7.23 19.11 4.07
C GLN A 262 7.21 19.50 2.59
N THR A 263 7.73 20.68 2.29
CA THR A 263 8.16 21.02 0.92
C THR A 263 9.59 21.54 0.97
N MET A 264 10.38 21.19 -0.04
CA MET A 264 11.71 21.75 -0.23
C MET A 264 11.79 22.31 -1.65
N GLU A 265 12.33 23.51 -1.79
CA GLU A 265 12.46 24.21 -3.07
C GLU A 265 13.91 24.63 -3.31
N LEU A 266 14.43 24.27 -4.49
CA LEU A 266 15.81 24.50 -4.94
C LEU A 266 15.78 25.05 -6.37
N ASP A 267 16.14 26.31 -6.54
CA ASP A 267 16.22 27.03 -7.84
C ASP A 267 14.96 26.94 -8.73
N GLY A 268 13.79 26.68 -8.14
CA GLY A 268 12.51 26.48 -8.86
C GLY A 268 12.10 25.01 -9.05
N ALA A 269 12.91 24.05 -8.62
CA ALA A 269 12.52 22.65 -8.48
C ALA A 269 11.90 22.49 -7.10
N ARG A 270 10.76 21.81 -7.02
CA ARG A 270 10.03 21.66 -5.76
C ARG A 270 9.71 20.19 -5.51
N MET A 271 10.03 19.76 -4.30
CA MET A 271 9.71 18.44 -3.76
C MET A 271 8.65 18.57 -2.67
N HIS A 272 7.70 17.65 -2.66
CA HIS A 272 6.60 17.55 -1.71
C HIS A 272 6.68 16.22 -0.96
N TRP A 273 6.59 16.24 0.37
CA TRP A 273 6.44 15.04 1.20
C TRP A 273 5.05 15.00 1.83
N LEU A 274 4.31 13.94 1.52
CA LEU A 274 2.93 13.72 1.93
C LEU A 274 2.86 12.65 3.03
N ASP A 275 2.10 12.92 4.09
CA ASP A 275 1.95 12.01 5.24
C ASP A 275 1.00 10.86 4.94
N THR A 276 1.49 9.88 4.21
CA THR A 276 0.76 8.65 3.92
C THR A 276 0.92 7.58 5.01
N ARG A 277 1.59 7.90 6.12
CA ARG A 277 1.97 6.92 7.14
C ARG A 277 0.76 6.23 7.79
N GLY A 278 -0.37 6.93 7.90
CA GLY A 278 -1.61 6.37 8.45
C GLY A 278 -2.43 5.59 7.42
N GLN A 279 -2.08 5.66 6.14
CA GLN A 279 -2.83 5.08 5.03
C GLN A 279 -2.14 3.82 4.50
N ILE A 280 -0.83 3.89 4.23
CA ILE A 280 -0.09 2.85 3.51
C ILE A 280 1.04 2.24 4.35
N GLY A 281 0.86 2.13 5.67
CA GLY A 281 1.79 1.38 6.50
C GLY A 281 3.08 2.13 6.80
N GLY A 282 2.98 3.38 7.27
CA GLY A 282 4.03 3.98 8.08
C GLY A 282 5.15 4.74 7.39
N TYR A 283 5.15 4.89 6.06
CA TYR A 283 6.09 5.76 5.33
C TYR A 283 5.37 6.88 4.58
N GLN A 284 6.12 7.91 4.17
CA GLN A 284 5.62 9.05 3.40
C GLN A 284 5.78 8.82 1.89
N LEU A 285 5.00 9.53 1.07
CA LEU A 285 5.28 9.64 -0.37
C LEU A 285 5.96 10.96 -0.66
N SER A 286 6.97 10.93 -1.52
CA SER A 286 7.51 12.15 -2.12
C SER A 286 7.15 12.26 -3.61
N LEU A 287 6.77 13.48 -4.02
CA LEU A 287 6.37 13.83 -5.39
C LEU A 287 7.06 15.13 -5.79
N GLY A 288 7.47 15.27 -7.06
CA GLY A 288 8.01 16.53 -7.59
C GLY A 288 8.89 16.33 -8.81
N ALA A 289 9.51 17.41 -9.27
CA ALA A 289 10.44 17.38 -10.39
C ALA A 289 11.82 16.84 -9.94
N GLN A 290 11.90 15.53 -9.70
CA GLN A 290 13.07 14.83 -9.18
C GLN A 290 14.27 14.92 -10.11
N SER A 291 14.07 14.71 -11.42
CA SER A 291 15.15 14.83 -12.41
C SER A 291 15.80 16.20 -12.34
N ILE A 292 14.99 17.26 -12.32
CA ILE A 292 15.46 18.65 -12.18
C ILE A 292 16.09 18.89 -10.82
N TRP A 293 15.48 18.38 -9.74
CA TRP A 293 16.04 18.47 -8.39
C TRP A 293 17.44 17.84 -8.33
N ASP A 294 17.62 16.70 -8.96
CA ASP A 294 18.87 15.92 -8.95
C ASP A 294 20.00 16.57 -9.71
N GLU A 295 19.70 17.27 -10.80
CA GLU A 295 20.67 18.07 -11.54
C GLU A 295 21.15 19.28 -10.73
N ARG A 296 20.28 19.84 -9.88
CA ARG A 296 20.53 21.08 -9.14
C ARG A 296 21.16 20.86 -7.78
N VAL A 297 20.93 19.70 -7.17
CA VAL A 297 21.65 19.32 -5.95
C VAL A 297 23.12 19.18 -6.32
N ASN A 298 23.90 20.20 -5.95
CA ASN A 298 25.33 20.21 -6.17
C ASN A 298 26.00 19.21 -5.23
N ALA A 299 26.61 18.16 -5.79
CA ALA A 299 27.37 17.21 -5.00
C ALA A 299 28.71 17.85 -4.63
N GLU A 300 28.92 18.06 -3.34
CA GLU A 300 30.16 18.63 -2.79
C GLU A 300 31.24 17.56 -2.65
N GLU A 301 30.81 16.30 -2.42
CA GLU A 301 31.71 15.17 -2.26
C GLU A 301 31.26 13.96 -3.09
N HIS A 302 32.24 13.15 -3.45
CA HIS A 302 32.06 11.86 -4.11
C HIS A 302 32.81 10.79 -3.33
N TRP A 303 32.12 9.72 -2.96
CA TRP A 303 32.72 8.61 -2.24
C TRP A 303 32.80 7.38 -3.13
N ASP A 304 34.01 6.87 -3.31
CA ASP A 304 34.27 5.56 -3.89
C ASP A 304 34.55 4.55 -2.77
N LEU A 305 33.64 3.61 -2.63
CA LEU A 305 33.66 2.53 -1.65
C LEU A 305 33.77 1.16 -2.32
N THR A 306 34.26 1.10 -3.56
CA THR A 306 34.38 -0.15 -4.32
C THR A 306 35.18 -1.21 -3.59
N GLY A 307 36.21 -0.80 -2.83
CA GLY A 307 37.01 -1.72 -2.00
C GLY A 307 36.26 -2.38 -0.84
N LEU A 308 35.01 -1.98 -0.55
CA LEU A 308 34.17 -2.60 0.47
C LEU A 308 33.20 -3.66 -0.08
N ALA A 309 32.97 -3.70 -1.39
CA ALA A 309 32.05 -4.64 -2.01
C ALA A 309 32.55 -6.10 -1.87
N ASP A 310 31.62 -7.03 -1.66
CA ASP A 310 31.92 -8.46 -1.66
C ASP A 310 31.23 -9.14 -2.85
N PRO A 311 31.99 -9.70 -3.80
CA PRO A 311 31.40 -10.38 -4.95
C PRO A 311 30.61 -11.65 -4.57
N ARG A 312 30.75 -12.18 -3.35
CA ARG A 312 29.95 -13.30 -2.84
C ARG A 312 28.52 -12.89 -2.50
N LEU A 313 28.29 -11.61 -2.20
CA LEU A 313 26.97 -11.03 -1.99
C LEU A 313 26.41 -10.61 -3.34
N ALA A 314 26.11 -11.60 -4.17
CA ALA A 314 25.60 -11.42 -5.52
C ALA A 314 24.12 -10.98 -5.50
N TYR A 315 23.86 -9.79 -4.95
CA TYR A 315 22.72 -8.95 -5.32
C TYR A 315 23.09 -7.98 -6.46
N ALA A 316 24.35 -8.01 -6.89
CA ALA A 316 25.02 -7.03 -7.74
C ALA A 316 24.45 -6.83 -9.16
N GLU A 317 23.33 -7.48 -9.49
CA GLU A 317 22.67 -7.38 -10.80
C GLU A 317 21.13 -7.37 -10.73
N ALA A 318 20.53 -7.42 -9.54
CA ALA A 318 19.09 -7.61 -9.36
C ALA A 318 18.40 -6.35 -8.80
N PRO A 319 17.43 -5.74 -9.53
CA PRO A 319 16.65 -4.64 -8.99
C PRO A 319 15.84 -5.08 -7.77
N VAL A 320 15.47 -4.14 -6.89
CA VAL A 320 14.52 -4.41 -5.81
C VAL A 320 13.26 -5.02 -6.42
N ALA A 321 13.00 -6.26 -6.07
CA ALA A 321 11.90 -7.05 -6.56
C ALA A 321 10.59 -6.70 -5.83
N HIS A 322 10.64 -6.43 -4.51
CA HIS A 322 9.52 -5.84 -3.76
C HIS A 322 9.96 -5.14 -2.47
N LEU A 323 9.04 -4.33 -1.93
CA LEU A 323 9.10 -3.70 -0.61
C LEU A 323 8.10 -4.39 0.33
N GLY A 324 8.58 -4.98 1.43
CA GLY A 324 7.72 -5.52 2.48
C GLY A 324 7.29 -4.43 3.45
N VAL A 325 5.99 -4.23 3.61
CA VAL A 325 5.38 -3.21 4.47
C VAL A 325 4.54 -3.89 5.53
N VAL A 326 4.93 -3.73 6.80
CA VAL A 326 4.23 -4.38 7.90
C VAL A 326 3.18 -3.43 8.48
N VAL A 327 1.94 -3.90 8.55
CA VAL A 327 0.76 -3.14 8.97
C VAL A 327 -0.01 -3.86 10.07
N ARG A 328 -0.86 -3.12 10.80
CA ARG A 328 -1.81 -3.72 11.75
C ARG A 328 -3.12 -4.14 11.09
N ASP A 329 -3.49 -3.49 9.99
CA ASP A 329 -4.72 -3.72 9.24
C ASP A 329 -4.42 -3.77 7.73
N LEU A 330 -4.33 -4.99 7.21
CA LEU A 330 -4.04 -5.28 5.81
C LEU A 330 -5.15 -4.78 4.90
N GLU A 331 -6.41 -4.93 5.29
CA GLU A 331 -7.55 -4.56 4.45
C GLU A 331 -7.67 -3.04 4.30
N ALA A 332 -7.45 -2.29 5.38
CA ALA A 332 -7.38 -0.84 5.33
C ALA A 332 -6.20 -0.36 4.47
N ALA A 333 -5.02 -0.97 4.64
CA ALA A 333 -3.83 -0.59 3.89
C ALA A 333 -3.99 -0.86 2.39
N THR A 334 -4.43 -2.06 1.97
CA THR A 334 -4.59 -2.42 0.56
C THR A 334 -5.64 -1.56 -0.15
N ARG A 335 -6.75 -1.22 0.53
CA ARG A 335 -7.70 -0.21 0.02
C ARG A 335 -7.06 1.15 -0.21
N ALA A 336 -6.22 1.61 0.72
CA ALA A 336 -5.53 2.87 0.57
C ALA A 336 -4.49 2.84 -0.57
N TYR A 337 -3.77 1.73 -0.74
CA TYR A 337 -2.91 1.53 -1.90
C TYR A 337 -3.70 1.58 -3.21
N ALA A 338 -4.84 0.90 -3.29
CA ALA A 338 -5.72 0.93 -4.46
C ALA A 338 -6.18 2.36 -4.78
N ALA A 339 -6.62 3.12 -3.77
CA ALA A 339 -7.02 4.51 -3.94
C ALA A 339 -5.86 5.40 -4.43
N ILE A 340 -4.69 5.29 -3.79
CA ILE A 340 -3.55 6.18 -4.07
C ILE A 340 -2.94 5.88 -5.44
N PHE A 341 -2.68 4.60 -5.75
CA PHE A 341 -1.92 4.19 -6.91
C PHE A 341 -2.76 3.72 -8.10
N GLY A 342 -4.09 3.62 -7.95
CA GLY A 342 -4.99 3.13 -9.00
C GLY A 342 -4.93 1.62 -9.20
N GLN A 343 -4.27 0.89 -8.29
CA GLN A 343 -4.09 -0.54 -8.43
C GLN A 343 -5.39 -1.29 -8.11
N GLY A 344 -5.72 -2.27 -8.94
CA GLY A 344 -6.83 -3.21 -8.73
C GLY A 344 -6.53 -4.26 -7.66
N GLU A 345 -6.83 -5.53 -7.96
CA GLU A 345 -6.89 -6.64 -6.99
C GLU A 345 -5.66 -6.76 -6.07
N TRP A 346 -5.95 -6.96 -4.78
CA TRP A 346 -4.99 -7.27 -3.72
C TRP A 346 -5.30 -8.67 -3.19
N PRO A 347 -4.81 -9.74 -3.84
CA PRO A 347 -5.06 -11.09 -3.37
C PRO A 347 -4.43 -11.29 -1.99
N VAL A 348 -5.20 -11.84 -1.05
CA VAL A 348 -4.74 -12.09 0.32
C VAL A 348 -4.33 -13.55 0.45
N LEU A 349 -3.06 -13.76 0.80
CA LEU A 349 -2.47 -15.04 1.14
C LEU A 349 -2.39 -15.20 2.66
N GLU A 350 -2.75 -16.37 3.16
CA GLU A 350 -2.57 -16.75 4.55
C GLU A 350 -1.38 -17.68 4.70
N PHE A 351 -0.46 -17.30 5.59
CA PHE A 351 0.69 -18.08 6.00
C PHE A 351 0.56 -18.39 7.49
N ASP A 352 0.56 -19.66 7.84
CA ASP A 352 0.38 -20.22 9.17
C ASP A 352 1.12 -21.57 9.26
N SER A 353 2.07 -21.66 10.17
CA SER A 353 2.85 -22.87 10.37
C SER A 353 2.06 -24.05 10.95
N ARG A 354 0.92 -23.78 11.59
CA ARG A 354 0.00 -24.80 12.13
C ARG A 354 -0.86 -25.43 11.03
N LEU A 355 -1.07 -24.71 9.93
CA LEU A 355 -1.83 -25.18 8.76
C LEU A 355 -0.92 -25.79 7.68
N GLY A 356 0.40 -25.84 7.91
CA GLY A 356 1.38 -26.41 6.98
C GLY A 356 1.74 -25.52 5.79
N SER A 357 1.19 -24.31 5.72
CA SER A 357 1.53 -23.31 4.69
C SER A 357 2.93 -22.70 4.88
N LEU A 358 3.42 -22.71 6.13
CA LEU A 358 4.81 -22.50 6.49
C LEU A 358 5.36 -23.77 7.14
N THR A 359 6.52 -24.26 6.72
CA THR A 359 7.22 -25.37 7.37
C THR A 359 8.59 -24.95 7.87
N ASP A 360 9.05 -25.55 8.98
CA ASP A 360 10.28 -25.18 9.70
C ASP A 360 10.39 -23.66 10.00
N ALA A 361 9.26 -23.01 10.27
CA ALA A 361 9.22 -21.58 10.60
C ALA A 361 9.96 -21.30 11.92
N ARG A 362 10.98 -20.44 11.83
CA ARG A 362 11.86 -20.09 12.95
C ARG A 362 12.03 -18.59 13.08
N TYR A 363 12.08 -18.14 14.33
CA TYR A 363 12.42 -16.78 14.71
C TYR A 363 13.52 -16.82 15.78
N GLU A 364 14.65 -16.14 15.53
CA GLU A 364 15.85 -16.15 16.38
C GLU A 364 16.31 -17.57 16.73
N GLY A 365 16.29 -18.46 15.73
CA GLY A 365 16.68 -19.87 15.84
C GLY A 365 15.65 -20.79 16.50
N ARG A 366 14.60 -20.25 17.12
CA ARG A 366 13.54 -21.02 17.80
C ARG A 366 12.40 -21.31 16.83
N ALA A 367 11.87 -22.53 16.88
CA ALA A 367 10.64 -22.87 16.16
C ALA A 367 9.46 -22.06 16.73
N VAL A 368 8.66 -21.46 15.85
CA VAL A 368 7.55 -20.59 16.25
C VAL A 368 6.25 -20.95 15.52
N PRO A 369 5.08 -20.87 16.21
CA PRO A 369 3.77 -21.03 15.60
C PRO A 369 3.35 -19.72 14.89
N GLU A 370 4.22 -19.20 14.02
CA GLU A 370 4.00 -17.95 13.29
C GLU A 370 2.83 -18.08 12.32
N ALA A 371 1.98 -17.04 12.32
CA ALA A 371 0.99 -16.83 11.29
C ALA A 371 0.89 -15.35 10.91
N PHE A 372 0.78 -15.07 9.62
CA PHE A 372 0.57 -13.75 9.05
C PHE A 372 -0.27 -13.86 7.78
N VAL A 373 -0.95 -12.78 7.44
CA VAL A 373 -1.56 -12.61 6.12
C VAL A 373 -0.74 -11.61 5.34
N SER A 374 -0.61 -11.84 4.03
CA SER A 374 0.13 -10.99 3.14
C SER A 374 -0.67 -10.72 1.86
N SER A 375 -0.51 -9.55 1.29
CA SER A 375 -1.07 -9.20 -0.01
C SER A 375 -0.08 -8.38 -0.81
N SER A 376 0.16 -8.78 -2.05
CA SER A 376 1.18 -8.18 -2.89
C SER A 376 0.59 -7.70 -4.21
N ALA A 377 1.03 -6.52 -4.66
CA ALA A 377 0.73 -6.04 -5.99
C ALA A 377 1.90 -5.18 -6.55
N ALA A 378 2.01 -5.15 -7.87
CA ALA A 378 2.66 -4.01 -8.53
C ALA A 378 1.73 -2.80 -8.36
N VAL A 379 2.27 -1.62 -8.09
CA VAL A 379 1.49 -0.39 -7.92
C VAL A 379 2.04 0.67 -8.89
N GLY A 380 1.14 1.44 -9.51
CA GLY A 380 1.53 2.52 -10.43
C GLY A 380 1.88 2.09 -11.87
N GLY A 381 1.63 0.83 -12.26
CA GLY A 381 1.85 0.29 -13.62
C GLY A 381 0.63 -0.49 -14.17
N ARG A 382 0.49 -0.62 -15.51
CA ARG A 382 -0.66 -1.31 -16.18
C ARG A 382 -0.58 -2.86 -16.20
N ARG A 383 0.09 -3.51 -15.25
CA ARG A 383 0.26 -4.99 -15.29
C ARG A 383 -0.55 -5.69 -14.19
N GLU A 384 -1.08 -6.87 -14.54
CA GLU A 384 -1.82 -7.77 -13.65
C GLU A 384 -1.05 -8.05 -12.36
N ALA A 385 -1.80 -8.22 -11.25
CA ALA A 385 -1.25 -8.68 -9.98
C ALA A 385 -0.50 -10.01 -10.19
N GLN A 386 0.82 -10.00 -9.94
CA GLN A 386 1.62 -11.22 -9.90
C GLN A 386 1.90 -11.59 -8.46
N LEU A 387 1.70 -12.87 -8.14
CA LEU A 387 2.03 -13.46 -6.84
C LEU A 387 3.53 -13.33 -6.52
N ILE A 388 3.84 -13.16 -5.24
CA ILE A 388 5.20 -13.14 -4.68
C ILE A 388 6.00 -14.36 -5.19
N GLY A 389 7.25 -14.15 -5.61
CA GLY A 389 8.12 -15.21 -6.11
C GLY A 389 7.81 -15.71 -7.53
N GLY A 390 6.88 -15.07 -8.26
CA GLY A 390 6.41 -15.51 -9.58
C GLY A 390 7.19 -15.06 -10.82
N GLY A 391 8.43 -14.58 -10.68
CA GLY A 391 9.24 -14.05 -11.80
C GLY A 391 9.86 -15.15 -12.67
N ALA A 392 9.85 -14.97 -14.00
CA ALA A 392 10.69 -15.76 -14.91
C ALA A 392 12.12 -15.19 -14.91
N ALA A 393 13.14 -16.04 -14.81
CA ALA A 393 14.53 -15.63 -14.89
C ALA A 393 14.83 -14.93 -16.24
N GLY A 394 15.51 -13.78 -16.21
CA GLY A 394 16.18 -13.22 -17.38
C GLY A 394 15.48 -12.12 -18.19
N VAL A 395 14.43 -11.46 -17.69
CA VAL A 395 13.83 -10.28 -18.38
C VAL A 395 13.90 -9.04 -17.49
N LYS A 396 14.81 -8.10 -17.80
CA LYS A 396 14.95 -6.79 -17.12
C LYS A 396 13.89 -5.79 -17.66
N PRO A 397 13.01 -5.22 -16.82
CA PRO A 397 12.23 -4.04 -17.20
C PRO A 397 13.09 -2.76 -17.17
N ALA A 398 12.73 -1.77 -17.99
CA ALA A 398 13.47 -0.50 -18.13
C ALA A 398 13.30 0.47 -16.93
N THR A 399 12.41 0.16 -16.01
CA THR A 399 12.18 0.84 -14.72
C THR A 399 11.59 -0.24 -13.79
N PRO A 400 12.05 -0.41 -12.55
CA PRO A 400 11.45 -1.41 -11.68
C PRO A 400 10.02 -0.97 -11.35
N ASP A 401 9.03 -1.74 -11.83
CA ASP A 401 7.65 -1.61 -11.37
C ASP A 401 7.68 -1.61 -9.83
N LEU A 402 7.09 -0.58 -9.20
CA LEU A 402 7.02 -0.52 -7.74
C LEU A 402 6.16 -1.70 -7.26
N ARG A 403 6.76 -2.71 -6.63
CA ARG A 403 6.01 -3.80 -6.01
C ARG A 403 6.02 -3.67 -4.50
N VAL A 404 4.85 -3.86 -3.92
CA VAL A 404 4.63 -3.78 -2.49
C VAL A 404 4.00 -5.07 -2.02
N GLU A 405 4.56 -5.63 -0.95
CA GLU A 405 3.96 -6.69 -0.15
C GLU A 405 3.47 -6.08 1.17
N VAL A 406 2.18 -6.11 1.42
CA VAL A 406 1.56 -5.65 2.67
C VAL A 406 1.36 -6.85 3.58
N ILE A 407 1.95 -6.82 4.76
CA ILE A 407 2.03 -7.95 5.68
C ILE A 407 1.39 -7.58 7.01
N GLN A 408 0.44 -8.39 7.47
CA GLN A 408 -0.15 -8.26 8.81
C GLN A 408 0.13 -9.53 9.62
N PRO A 409 0.92 -9.44 10.71
CA PRO A 409 1.12 -10.57 11.61
C PRO A 409 -0.18 -10.87 12.38
N VAL A 410 -0.59 -12.13 12.37
CA VAL A 410 -1.83 -12.63 12.99
C VAL A 410 -1.52 -13.27 14.33
N ASN A 411 -0.62 -14.27 14.34
CA ASN A 411 -0.33 -15.07 15.52
C ASN A 411 1.14 -15.44 15.65
N GLY A 412 1.54 -15.81 16.87
CA GLY A 412 2.90 -16.25 17.19
C GLY A 412 3.90 -15.10 17.34
N PRO A 413 5.08 -15.38 17.92
CA PRO A 413 6.23 -14.48 17.87
C PRO A 413 6.80 -14.46 16.46
N SER A 414 7.13 -13.26 15.97
CA SER A 414 7.77 -13.09 14.66
C SER A 414 8.60 -11.82 14.60
N ARG A 415 9.49 -11.74 13.60
CA ARG A 415 10.23 -10.52 13.31
C ARG A 415 9.29 -9.35 12.99
N TYR A 416 8.17 -9.60 12.33
CA TYR A 416 7.13 -8.59 12.06
C TYR A 416 6.49 -8.02 13.33
N ARG A 417 6.07 -8.88 14.26
CA ARG A 417 5.33 -8.45 15.45
C ARG A 417 6.26 -7.92 16.54
N GLU A 418 7.27 -8.72 16.91
CA GLU A 418 8.15 -8.49 18.05
C GLU A 418 9.32 -7.57 17.69
N GLY A 419 9.96 -7.86 16.56
CA GLY A 419 11.14 -7.14 16.10
C GLY A 419 10.85 -5.81 15.40
N PHE A 420 9.63 -5.60 14.92
CA PHE A 420 9.30 -4.43 14.10
C PHE A 420 8.08 -3.65 14.62
N LEU A 421 6.85 -4.17 14.53
CA LEU A 421 5.63 -3.41 14.88
C LEU A 421 5.64 -2.88 16.31
N ARG A 422 6.06 -3.70 17.29
CA ARG A 422 6.13 -3.27 18.70
C ARG A 422 7.19 -2.21 18.95
N GLN A 423 8.27 -2.22 18.18
CA GLN A 423 9.43 -1.35 18.41
C GLN A 423 9.35 -0.03 17.62
N ARG A 424 8.85 -0.10 16.37
CA ARG A 424 8.90 0.99 15.39
C ARG A 424 7.53 1.42 14.87
N GLY A 425 6.50 0.59 15.11
CA GLY A 425 5.19 0.74 14.48
C GLY A 425 5.17 0.20 13.05
N GLU A 426 4.14 0.59 12.30
CA GLU A 426 4.02 0.23 10.88
C GLU A 426 5.11 0.93 10.06
N GLY A 427 5.54 0.29 8.99
CA GLY A 427 6.65 0.79 8.16
C GLY A 427 7.10 -0.22 7.10
N VAL A 428 7.99 0.25 6.23
CA VAL A 428 8.76 -0.64 5.35
C VAL A 428 9.71 -1.45 6.22
N HIS A 429 9.53 -2.76 6.22
CA HIS A 429 10.25 -3.73 7.04
C HIS A 429 11.47 -4.28 6.32
N HIS A 430 11.31 -4.72 5.08
CA HIS A 430 12.37 -5.37 4.33
C HIS A 430 12.39 -4.98 2.87
N LEU A 431 13.56 -5.16 2.26
CA LEU A 431 13.73 -5.14 0.80
C LEU A 431 14.08 -6.54 0.33
N TYR A 432 13.48 -6.93 -0.79
CA TYR A 432 13.78 -8.15 -1.50
C TYR A 432 14.46 -7.83 -2.81
N PHE A 433 15.63 -8.42 -3.06
CA PHE A 433 16.44 -8.20 -4.26
C PHE A 433 16.41 -9.39 -5.22
N GLY A 434 15.36 -10.23 -5.16
CA GLY A 434 15.24 -11.41 -6.01
C GLY A 434 15.86 -12.68 -5.41
N PRO A 435 15.62 -13.83 -6.04
CA PRO A 435 16.05 -15.10 -5.49
C PRO A 435 17.53 -15.37 -5.78
N VAL A 436 18.20 -16.09 -4.89
CA VAL A 436 19.50 -16.67 -5.22
C VAL A 436 19.32 -17.80 -6.24
N ALA A 437 20.31 -17.94 -7.13
CA ALA A 437 20.22 -18.84 -8.28
C ALA A 437 20.12 -20.32 -7.88
N ASP A 438 20.84 -20.73 -6.84
CA ASP A 438 20.92 -22.13 -6.40
C ASP A 438 21.36 -22.26 -4.93
N GLN A 439 21.34 -23.49 -4.42
CA GLN A 439 21.76 -23.83 -3.06
C GLN A 439 23.21 -23.39 -2.75
N ALA A 440 24.11 -23.46 -3.73
CA ALA A 440 25.49 -23.04 -3.53
C ALA A 440 25.58 -21.52 -3.36
N GLY A 441 24.77 -20.76 -4.09
CA GLY A 441 24.58 -19.31 -3.95
C GLY A 441 24.02 -18.96 -2.58
N TRP A 442 23.01 -19.69 -2.11
CA TRP A 442 22.48 -19.53 -0.74
C TRP A 442 23.57 -19.67 0.31
N VAL A 443 24.33 -20.78 0.28
CA VAL A 443 25.40 -21.04 1.26
C VAL A 443 26.50 -19.98 1.21
N ARG A 444 26.90 -19.54 0.00
CA ARG A 444 27.88 -18.46 -0.18
C ARG A 444 27.39 -17.14 0.43
N LEU A 445 26.14 -16.78 0.17
CA LEU A 445 25.52 -15.56 0.67
C LEU A 445 25.40 -15.58 2.19
N GLU A 446 24.87 -16.68 2.75
CA GLU A 446 24.70 -16.84 4.20
C GLU A 446 26.06 -16.77 4.92
N SER A 447 27.10 -17.45 4.41
CA SER A 447 28.46 -17.37 4.95
C SER A 447 29.01 -15.95 4.91
N ALA A 448 28.84 -15.25 3.77
CA ALA A 448 29.36 -13.90 3.61
C ALA A 448 28.64 -12.87 4.51
N LEU A 449 27.35 -13.06 4.80
CA LEU A 449 26.59 -12.27 5.76
C LEU A 449 27.00 -12.59 7.21
N ALA A 450 27.16 -13.86 7.55
CA ALA A 450 27.58 -14.30 8.88
C ALA A 450 29.00 -13.79 9.24
N GLU A 451 29.95 -13.83 8.30
CA GLU A 451 31.30 -13.25 8.46
C GLU A 451 31.27 -11.74 8.78
N ARG A 452 30.17 -11.06 8.46
CA ARG A 452 29.93 -9.64 8.71
C ARG A 452 29.05 -9.39 9.93
N GLY A 453 28.73 -10.44 10.71
CA GLY A 453 27.83 -10.34 11.86
C GLY A 453 26.39 -10.00 11.46
N VAL A 454 25.94 -10.44 10.28
CA VAL A 454 24.54 -10.34 9.86
C VAL A 454 23.92 -11.74 9.97
N ASP A 455 23.22 -11.98 11.07
CA ASP A 455 22.56 -13.24 11.32
C ASP A 455 21.19 -13.32 10.63
N ARG A 456 20.77 -14.54 10.32
CA ARG A 456 19.41 -14.84 9.92
C ARG A 456 18.49 -14.81 11.13
N VAL A 457 17.40 -14.04 11.03
CA VAL A 457 16.49 -13.79 12.15
C VAL A 457 15.16 -14.50 11.98
N THR A 458 14.64 -14.59 10.77
CA THR A 458 13.41 -15.33 10.47
C THR A 458 13.59 -16.14 9.22
N TYR A 459 13.15 -17.39 9.24
CA TYR A 459 13.36 -18.29 8.11
C TYR A 459 12.48 -19.52 8.18
N GLY A 460 12.31 -20.16 7.05
CA GLY A 460 11.52 -21.38 6.91
C GLY A 460 11.31 -21.73 5.45
N ARG A 461 10.28 -22.52 5.21
CA ARG A 461 9.84 -22.91 3.86
C ARG A 461 8.38 -22.55 3.66
N ALA A 462 8.04 -22.18 2.43
CA ALA A 462 6.70 -21.79 2.02
C ALA A 462 6.32 -22.49 0.70
N PHE A 463 5.04 -22.41 0.33
CA PHE A 463 4.49 -22.92 -0.93
C PHE A 463 4.81 -24.41 -1.16
N ASP A 464 4.34 -25.29 -0.28
CA ASP A 464 4.62 -26.73 -0.32
C ASP A 464 6.13 -27.04 -0.36
N GLU A 465 6.92 -26.29 0.42
CA GLU A 465 8.38 -26.42 0.54
C GLU A 465 9.18 -26.06 -0.73
N THR A 466 8.52 -25.52 -1.75
CA THR A 466 9.17 -25.12 -3.01
C THR A 466 10.01 -23.85 -2.88
N VAL A 467 9.75 -23.02 -1.88
CA VAL A 467 10.50 -21.79 -1.59
C VAL A 467 11.08 -21.89 -0.19
N GLU A 468 12.38 -21.66 -0.07
CA GLU A 468 13.07 -21.41 1.19
C GLU A 468 13.29 -19.89 1.34
N TYR A 469 12.89 -19.33 2.48
CA TYR A 469 12.98 -17.90 2.74
C TYR A 469 13.79 -17.59 3.99
N ALA A 470 14.46 -16.44 3.97
CA ALA A 470 15.22 -15.92 5.10
C ALA A 470 15.20 -14.39 5.15
N TYR A 471 15.04 -13.87 6.36
CA TYR A 471 15.26 -12.47 6.71
C TYR A 471 16.54 -12.34 7.51
N PHE A 472 17.38 -11.38 7.14
CA PHE A 472 18.67 -11.09 7.75
C PHE A 472 18.63 -9.78 8.56
N ALA A 473 19.29 -9.76 9.71
CA ALA A 473 19.24 -8.70 10.73
C ALA A 473 19.91 -7.38 10.31
N THR A 474 19.43 -6.72 9.26
CA THR A 474 20.06 -5.50 8.74
C THR A 474 19.33 -4.22 9.09
N LEU A 475 18.17 -4.28 9.76
CA LEU A 475 17.38 -3.09 10.13
C LEU A 475 18.19 -1.99 10.81
N GLU A 476 19.05 -2.32 11.78
CA GLU A 476 19.86 -1.32 12.49
C GLU A 476 21.02 -0.75 11.65
N ARG A 477 21.43 -1.45 10.59
CA ARG A 477 22.56 -1.08 9.73
C ARG A 477 22.13 -0.34 8.46
N LEU A 478 21.02 -0.77 7.87
CA LEU A 478 20.51 -0.30 6.58
C LEU A 478 19.18 0.46 6.70
N GLY A 479 18.48 0.37 7.84
CA GLY A 479 17.13 0.93 8.00
C GLY A 479 16.00 0.01 7.51
N TYR A 480 16.33 -1.21 7.09
CA TYR A 480 15.41 -2.29 6.71
C TYR A 480 16.13 -3.65 6.80
N ASP A 481 15.38 -4.74 6.95
CA ASP A 481 15.91 -6.11 6.87
C ASP A 481 16.09 -6.55 5.40
N LEU A 482 17.02 -7.46 5.14
CA LEU A 482 17.16 -8.09 3.83
C LEU A 482 16.36 -9.38 3.78
N GLU A 483 15.56 -9.55 2.75
CA GLU A 483 14.88 -10.80 2.44
C GLU A 483 15.57 -11.53 1.29
N VAL A 484 15.69 -12.85 1.42
CA VAL A 484 16.30 -13.73 0.42
C VAL A 484 15.44 -14.97 0.24
N PHE A 485 15.21 -15.34 -1.02
CA PHE A 485 14.54 -16.58 -1.39
C PHE A 485 15.47 -17.51 -2.16
N LEU A 486 15.27 -18.81 -1.99
CA LEU A 486 15.75 -19.86 -2.87
C LEU A 486 14.55 -20.66 -3.36
N HIS A 487 14.43 -20.79 -4.69
CA HIS A 487 13.42 -21.64 -5.31
C HIS A 487 13.99 -23.04 -5.57
N HIS A 488 13.43 -24.05 -4.92
CA HIS A 488 13.73 -25.46 -5.18
C HIS A 488 12.97 -25.98 -6.40
N ALA A 489 11.81 -25.38 -6.70
CA ALA A 489 10.99 -25.68 -7.87
C ALA A 489 10.13 -24.46 -8.26
N ALA A 490 9.50 -24.52 -9.45
CA ALA A 490 8.51 -23.52 -9.84
C ALA A 490 7.28 -23.61 -8.92
N ILE A 491 6.74 -22.46 -8.52
CA ILE A 491 5.54 -22.37 -7.68
C ILE A 491 4.32 -22.81 -8.51
N ASP A 492 3.64 -23.88 -8.09
CA ASP A 492 2.38 -24.32 -8.68
C ASP A 492 1.24 -23.37 -8.28
N ARG A 493 0.92 -22.43 -9.17
CA ARG A 493 -0.11 -21.41 -8.95
C ARG A 493 -1.50 -21.98 -8.65
N SER A 494 -1.80 -23.19 -9.12
CA SER A 494 -3.09 -23.85 -8.82
C SER A 494 -3.21 -24.26 -7.35
N ARG A 495 -2.07 -24.50 -6.69
CA ARG A 495 -1.99 -24.82 -5.26
C ARG A 495 -1.91 -23.57 -4.38
N VAL A 496 -1.35 -22.47 -4.90
CA VAL A 496 -1.36 -21.17 -4.21
C VAL A 496 -2.78 -20.72 -3.90
N ALA A 497 -3.76 -21.06 -4.75
CA ALA A 497 -5.18 -20.81 -4.51
C ALA A 497 -5.73 -21.42 -3.21
N ARG A 498 -5.05 -22.40 -2.60
CA ARG A 498 -5.41 -22.97 -1.28
C ARG A 498 -5.02 -22.08 -0.12
N TYR A 499 -4.02 -21.21 -0.32
CA TYR A 499 -3.57 -20.21 0.66
C TYR A 499 -4.28 -18.87 0.47
N VAL A 500 -5.01 -18.69 -0.63
CA VAL A 500 -5.84 -17.49 -0.85
C VAL A 500 -7.05 -17.56 0.07
N MET A 501 -7.16 -16.59 0.98
CA MET A 501 -8.38 -16.38 1.77
C MET A 501 -9.53 -16.02 0.83
N ARG A 502 -10.36 -17.01 0.47
CA ARG A 502 -11.71 -16.74 -0.04
C ARG A 502 -12.44 -16.05 1.11
N HIS A 503 -12.64 -14.74 1.00
CA HIS A 503 -13.29 -13.93 2.04
C HIS A 503 -14.55 -14.67 2.55
N ARG A 504 -14.53 -15.09 3.81
CA ARG A 504 -15.66 -15.75 4.47
C ARG A 504 -16.70 -14.73 4.92
#